data_AF-A0A7K4ADM8-F1
#
_entry.id   AF-A0A7K4ADM8-F1
#
_cell.length_a   1.000
_cell.length_b   1.000
_cell.length_c   1.000
_cell.angle_alpha   90.00
_cell.angle_beta   90.00
_cell.angle_gamma   90.00
#
_symmetry.space_group_name_H-M   'P 1'
#
loop_
_entity.id
_entity.type
_entity.pdbx_description
1 polymer ?
#
loop_
_entity_poly.entity_id
_entity_poly.type
_entity_poly.pdbx_seq_one_letter_code
_entity_poly.pdbx_strand_id
1 'polypeptide(L)'
;IAASKTGDDARLSPVDMEILAIAIDVKGMILTDDYSIQNLAKVLGLEYKSIGTKGIKEIFTWKYRCRGCGRIFNENMDDCPICGSALRSIRSKHI
;
A
#
# COMPACT_ATOMS: atom_id res chain seq x y z
N ILE A 1 -12.18 -1.01 0.15
CA ILE A 1 -11.96 -2.37 -0.44
C ILE A 1 -10.57 -2.49 -1.08
N ALA A 2 -10.14 -1.59 -1.98
CA ALA A 2 -8.80 -1.66 -2.59
C ALA A 2 -7.65 -1.57 -1.57
N ALA A 3 -7.69 -0.60 -0.65
CA ALA A 3 -6.68 -0.41 0.40
C ALA A 3 -6.46 -1.67 1.25
N SER A 4 -7.55 -2.31 1.70
CA SER A 4 -7.50 -3.55 2.48
C SER A 4 -6.94 -4.73 1.66
N LYS A 5 -7.24 -4.81 0.35
CA LYS A 5 -6.67 -5.84 -0.53
C LYS A 5 -5.16 -5.68 -0.72
N THR A 6 -4.64 -4.46 -0.70
CA THR A 6 -3.20 -4.20 -0.82
C THR A 6 -2.47 -4.08 0.52
N GLY A 7 -3.19 -4.00 1.64
CA GLY A 7 -2.64 -3.73 2.97
C GLY A 7 -2.13 -2.29 3.13
N ASP A 8 -2.57 -1.38 2.27
CA ASP A 8 -2.26 0.07 2.38
C ASP A 8 -3.17 0.78 3.39
N ASP A 9 -4.25 0.15 3.83
CA ASP A 9 -5.18 0.66 4.85
C ASP A 9 -4.49 1.05 6.16
N ALA A 10 -3.47 0.29 6.59
CA ALA A 10 -2.67 0.60 7.76
C ALA A 10 -1.72 1.80 7.59
N ARG A 11 -1.62 2.38 6.39
CA ARG A 11 -0.62 3.40 6.02
C ARG A 11 -1.19 4.67 5.43
N LEU A 12 -2.36 4.59 4.80
CA LEU A 12 -3.03 5.75 4.22
C LEU A 12 -3.53 6.67 5.33
N SER A 13 -3.18 7.94 5.23
CA SER A 13 -3.78 8.97 6.05
C SER A 13 -5.22 9.25 5.58
N PRO A 14 -6.05 9.92 6.42
CA PRO A 14 -7.36 10.40 5.99
C PRO A 14 -7.30 11.26 4.72
N VAL A 15 -6.27 12.11 4.61
CA VAL A 15 -6.06 12.98 3.44
C VAL A 15 -5.80 12.17 2.18
N ASP A 16 -5.02 11.09 2.26
CA ASP A 16 -4.75 10.23 1.10
C ASP A 16 -6.03 9.58 0.58
N MET A 17 -6.92 9.17 1.50
CA MET A 17 -8.23 8.60 1.14
C MET A 17 -9.14 9.64 0.49
N GLU A 18 -9.15 10.88 0.98
CA GLU A 18 -9.92 11.98 0.39
C GLU A 18 -9.45 12.32 -1.02
N ILE A 19 -8.13 12.39 -1.25
CA ILE A 19 -7.56 12.64 -2.58
C ILE A 19 -8.02 11.57 -3.58
N LEU A 20 -7.93 10.29 -3.20
CA LEU A 20 -8.37 9.18 -4.04
C LEU A 20 -9.88 9.23 -4.29
N ALA A 21 -10.68 9.56 -3.28
CA ALA A 21 -12.13 9.68 -3.41
C ALA A 21 -12.51 10.81 -4.37
N ILE A 22 -11.94 12.01 -4.21
CA ILE A 22 -12.18 13.15 -5.11
C ILE A 22 -11.77 12.79 -6.54
N ALA A 23 -10.63 12.13 -6.73
CA ALA A 23 -10.18 11.71 -8.07
C ALA A 23 -11.15 10.74 -8.75
N ILE A 24 -11.78 9.83 -8.00
CA ILE A 24 -12.85 8.96 -8.51
C ILE A 24 -14.06 9.80 -8.93
N ASP A 25 -14.52 10.69 -8.04
CA ASP A 25 -15.75 11.46 -8.25
C ASP A 25 -15.65 12.41 -9.46
N VAL A 26 -14.52 13.11 -9.58
CA VAL A 26 -14.30 14.08 -10.66
C VAL A 26 -13.67 13.47 -11.91
N LYS A 27 -13.32 12.18 -11.86
CA LYS A 27 -12.51 11.48 -12.89
C LYS A 27 -11.23 12.24 -13.23
N GLY A 28 -10.57 12.75 -12.20
CA GLY A 28 -9.38 13.59 -12.31
C GLY A 28 -8.09 12.78 -12.25
N MET A 29 -7.00 13.37 -12.78
CA MET A 29 -5.65 12.82 -12.67
C MET A 29 -4.99 13.25 -11.36
N ILE A 30 -4.38 12.30 -10.65
CA ILE A 30 -3.65 12.57 -9.40
C ILE A 30 -2.19 12.91 -9.71
N LEU A 31 -1.72 14.07 -9.29
CA LEU A 31 -0.30 14.43 -9.34
C LEU A 31 0.34 14.11 -7.99
N THR A 32 1.21 13.11 -7.93
CA THR A 32 1.82 12.67 -6.66
C THR A 32 3.12 11.89 -6.86
N ASP A 33 4.06 12.08 -5.94
CA ASP A 33 5.27 11.26 -5.81
C ASP A 33 5.15 10.19 -4.70
N ASP A 34 4.00 10.10 -4.02
CA ASP A 34 3.76 9.09 -2.99
C ASP A 34 3.42 7.72 -3.61
N TYR A 35 4.25 6.72 -3.32
CA TYR A 35 4.08 5.37 -3.88
C TYR A 35 2.83 4.63 -3.37
N SER A 36 2.31 4.95 -2.18
CA SER A 36 1.10 4.32 -1.63
C SER A 36 -0.14 4.83 -2.37
N ILE A 37 -0.21 6.14 -2.63
CA ILE A 37 -1.25 6.74 -3.47
C ILE A 37 -1.17 6.18 -4.89
N GLN A 38 0.02 6.12 -5.49
CA GLN A 38 0.19 5.58 -6.85
C GLN A 38 -0.18 4.08 -6.92
N ASN A 39 0.14 3.29 -5.89
CA ASN A 39 -0.24 1.86 -5.83
C ASN A 39 -1.76 1.70 -5.85
N LEU A 40 -2.46 2.47 -5.01
CA LEU A 40 -3.93 2.45 -4.98
C LEU A 40 -4.56 3.00 -6.25
N ALA A 41 -4.04 4.10 -6.79
CA ALA A 41 -4.52 4.66 -8.04
C ALA A 41 -4.45 3.61 -9.16
N LYS A 42 -3.34 2.86 -9.24
CA LYS A 42 -3.19 1.77 -10.23
C LYS A 42 -4.17 0.61 -10.00
N VAL A 43 -4.43 0.22 -8.75
CA VAL A 43 -5.43 -0.82 -8.40
C VAL A 43 -6.86 -0.38 -8.70
N LEU A 44 -7.15 0.91 -8.50
CA LEU A 44 -8.46 1.52 -8.74
C LEU A 44 -8.68 1.92 -10.21
N GLY A 45 -7.65 1.84 -11.06
CA GLY A 45 -7.71 2.27 -12.45
C GLY A 45 -7.78 3.79 -12.62
N LEU A 46 -7.28 4.56 -11.65
CA LEU A 46 -7.22 6.02 -11.69
C LEU A 46 -5.97 6.49 -12.44
N GLU A 47 -6.12 7.59 -13.18
CA GLU A 47 -4.99 8.25 -13.81
C GLU A 47 -4.14 8.97 -12.76
N TYR A 48 -2.82 8.82 -12.86
CA TYR A 48 -1.88 9.55 -12.03
C TYR A 48 -0.60 9.88 -12.80
N LYS A 49 0.13 10.89 -12.32
CA LYS A 49 1.43 11.28 -12.86
C LYS A 49 2.39 11.64 -11.73
N SER A 50 3.58 11.06 -11.79
CA SER A 50 4.71 11.41 -10.91
C SER A 50 5.37 12.71 -11.38
N ILE A 51 5.88 13.48 -10.42
CA ILE A 51 6.43 14.82 -10.70
C ILE A 51 7.96 14.74 -10.70
N GLY A 52 8.55 14.35 -9.57
CA GLY A 52 10.00 14.21 -9.40
C GLY A 52 10.50 12.76 -9.41
N THR A 53 9.59 11.78 -9.25
CA THR A 53 9.96 10.36 -9.19
C THR A 53 9.71 9.64 -10.52
N LYS A 54 10.31 8.45 -10.67
CA LYS A 54 10.07 7.56 -11.83
C LYS A 54 8.64 6.97 -11.84
N GLY A 55 7.89 7.12 -10.75
CA GLY A 55 6.59 6.49 -10.54
C GLY A 55 6.65 5.00 -10.28
N ILE A 56 5.53 4.46 -9.78
CA ILE A 56 5.38 3.05 -9.49
C ILE A 56 5.37 2.22 -10.78
N LYS A 57 6.20 1.18 -10.82
CA LYS A 57 6.29 0.27 -11.97
C LYS A 57 5.32 -0.89 -11.87
N GLU A 58 5.16 -1.43 -10.67
CA GLU A 58 4.43 -2.66 -10.39
C GLU A 58 3.54 -2.45 -9.17
N ILE A 59 2.38 -3.12 -9.13
CA ILE A 59 1.52 -3.12 -7.96
C ILE A 59 2.17 -3.98 -6.88
N PHE A 60 2.16 -3.52 -5.63
CA PHE A 60 2.61 -4.31 -4.50
C PHE A 60 1.53 -4.44 -3.44
N THR A 61 1.72 -5.44 -2.59
CA THR A 61 0.94 -5.69 -1.39
C THR A 61 1.86 -5.66 -0.19
N TRP A 62 1.34 -5.20 0.94
CA TRP A 62 2.04 -5.26 2.21
C TRP A 62 1.84 -6.62 2.85
N LYS A 63 2.95 -7.19 3.33
CA LYS A 63 2.96 -8.39 4.17
C LYS A 63 3.84 -8.14 5.39
N TYR A 64 3.73 -8.99 6.39
CA TYR A 64 4.45 -8.85 7.65
C TYR A 64 5.39 -10.03 7.84
N ARG A 65 6.70 -9.77 7.84
CA ARG A 65 7.72 -10.79 8.09
C ARG A 65 8.19 -10.73 9.54
N CYS A 66 8.21 -11.87 10.21
CA CYS A 66 8.80 -11.99 11.55
C CYS A 66 10.31 -11.73 11.51
N ARG A 67 10.81 -10.94 12.46
CA ARG A 67 12.26 -10.66 12.59
C ARG A 67 13.08 -11.83 13.15
N GLY A 68 12.44 -12.72 13.91
CA GLY A 68 13.08 -13.91 14.48
C GLY A 68 13.06 -15.10 13.52
N CYS A 69 11.89 -15.70 13.31
CA CYS A 69 11.75 -16.93 12.51
C CYS A 69 11.58 -16.71 11.00
N GLY A 70 11.43 -15.47 10.52
CA GLY A 70 11.32 -15.15 9.10
C GLY A 70 10.00 -15.50 8.40
N ARG A 71 9.02 -16.09 9.11
CA ARG A 71 7.68 -16.38 8.55
C ARG A 71 6.96 -15.11 8.11
N ILE A 72 6.10 -15.24 7.10
CA ILE A 72 5.37 -14.14 6.47
C ILE A 72 3.88 -14.31 6.75
N PHE A 73 3.25 -13.22 7.15
CA PHE A 73 1.83 -13.11 7.48
C PHE A 73 1.19 -12.02 6.61
N ASN A 74 -0.11 -12.13 6.39
CA ASN A 74 -0.86 -11.12 5.63
C ASN A 74 -1.37 -9.97 6.53
N GLU A 75 -1.54 -10.23 7.82
CA GLU A 75 -2.03 -9.27 8.81
C GLU A 75 -0.91 -8.80 9.73
N ASN A 76 -1.03 -7.55 10.21
CA ASN A 76 -0.16 -7.05 11.25
C ASN A 76 -0.62 -7.59 12.59
N MET A 77 0.34 -8.00 13.42
CA MET A 77 0.12 -8.46 14.79
C MET A 77 1.25 -7.89 15.64
N ASP A 78 1.01 -7.72 16.94
CA ASP A 78 2.01 -7.19 17.87
C ASP A 78 3.27 -8.08 17.89
N ASP A 79 3.06 -9.39 18.01
CA ASP A 79 4.14 -10.40 18.05
C ASP A 79 3.88 -11.56 17.11
N CYS A 80 4.96 -12.24 16.70
CA CYS A 80 4.86 -13.44 15.90
C CYS A 80 4.20 -14.57 16.70
N PRO A 81 3.10 -15.18 16.21
CA PRO A 81 2.39 -16.25 16.91
C PRO A 81 3.19 -17.56 17.03
N ILE A 82 4.39 -17.61 16.42
CA ILE A 82 5.24 -18.79 16.36
C ILE A 82 6.44 -18.68 17.29
N CYS A 83 7.07 -17.51 17.37
CA CYS A 83 8.31 -17.32 18.14
C CYS A 83 8.32 -16.06 19.02
N GLY A 84 7.21 -15.32 19.11
CA GLY A 84 7.07 -14.14 19.97
C GLY A 84 7.90 -12.92 19.57
N SER A 85 8.58 -12.94 18.42
CA SER A 85 9.37 -11.80 17.96
C SER A 85 8.52 -10.82 17.15
N ALA A 86 8.82 -9.53 17.25
CA ALA A 86 8.16 -8.46 16.49
C ALA A 86 8.14 -8.71 14.97
N LEU A 87 7.08 -8.23 14.33
CA LEU A 87 6.90 -8.25 12.88
C LEU A 87 7.48 -6.98 12.23
N ARG A 88 7.83 -7.06 10.94
CA ARG A 88 8.14 -5.90 10.09
C ARG A 88 7.38 -5.96 8.78
N SER A 89 6.90 -4.82 8.32
CA SER A 89 6.25 -4.71 7.01
C SER A 89 7.27 -4.92 5.89
N ILE A 90 6.91 -5.73 4.90
CA ILE A 90 7.65 -5.96 3.67
C ILE A 90 6.73 -5.74 2.47
N ARG A 91 7.31 -5.34 1.34
CA ARG A 91 6.59 -5.28 0.07
C ARG A 91 6.65 -6.65 -0.60
N SER A 92 5.50 -7.18 -1.00
CA SER A 92 5.36 -8.36 -1.84
C SER A 92 4.79 -7.91 -3.18
N LYS A 93 5.52 -8.15 -4.26
CA LYS A 93 5.04 -7.81 -5.61
C LYS A 93 3.78 -8.61 -5.94
N HIS A 94 2.78 -7.93 -6.49
CA HIS A 94 1.79 -8.58 -7.35
C HIS A 94 2.34 -8.51 -8.77
N ILE A 95 2.26 -9.63 -9.50
CA ILE A 95 2.76 -9.79 -10.88
C ILE A 95 2.32 -8.62 -11.76
#